data_AF-A0ABD5W489-F1
#
_entry.id   AF-A0ABD5W489-F1
#
_cell.length_a   1.000
_cell.length_b   1.000
_cell.length_c   1.000
_cell.angle_alpha   90.00
_cell.angle_beta   90.00
_cell.angle_gamma   90.00
#
_symmetry.space_group_name_H-M   'P 1'
#
loop_
_entity.id
_entity.type
_entity.pdbx_description
1 polymer ?
#
loop_
_entity_poly.entity_id
_entity_poly.type
_entity_poly.pdbx_seq_one_letter_code
_entity_poly.pdbx_strand_id
1 'polypeptide(L)'
;MDNFDKFYVLPRDYAWMSAQNLNTEADVIAAAATIYFNDDLDEATTEEELDSLITAANKNDIDLAKPDIIERLENRDDVEDAPVPYSWVHLNEFRLFELHNRCFAWSSPDGLRDVVDEVP
;
A
#
# COMPACT_ATOMS: atom_id res chain seq x y z
N MET A 1 -15.49 18.78 -23.69
CA MET A 1 -16.06 18.16 -22.49
C MET A 1 -16.54 16.78 -22.91
N ASP A 2 -15.86 15.69 -22.57
CA ASP A 2 -14.70 15.50 -21.71
C ASP A 2 -13.89 14.34 -22.30
N ASN A 3 -12.61 14.58 -22.56
CA ASN A 3 -11.67 13.50 -22.85
C ASN A 3 -11.08 13.15 -21.49
N PHE A 4 -11.40 11.97 -20.97
CA PHE A 4 -10.75 11.49 -19.75
C PHE A 4 -9.26 11.32 -20.09
N ASP A 5 -8.45 12.31 -19.70
CA ASP A 5 -7.01 12.18 -19.66
C ASP A 5 -6.68 10.92 -18.84
N LYS A 6 -5.62 10.21 -19.24
CA LYS A 6 -5.26 8.93 -18.65
C LYS A 6 -4.74 9.15 -17.23
N PHE A 7 -5.63 9.06 -16.25
CA PHE A 7 -5.23 9.01 -14.84
C PHE A 7 -4.96 7.55 -14.47
N TYR A 8 -3.71 7.27 -14.06
CA TYR A 8 -3.28 5.97 -13.56
C TYR A 8 -3.13 6.06 -12.05
N VAL A 9 -4.05 5.46 -11.30
CA VAL A 9 -4.18 5.65 -9.86
C VAL A 9 -4.71 4.32 -9.30
N LEU A 10 -3.92 3.60 -8.50
CA LEU A 10 -4.30 2.30 -7.92
C LEU A 10 -4.82 2.45 -6.49
N PRO A 11 -5.85 1.71 -6.06
CA PRO A 11 -6.40 1.85 -4.71
C PRO A 11 -5.35 1.91 -3.59
N ARG A 12 -5.63 2.73 -2.57
CA ARG A 12 -4.79 2.98 -1.38
C ARG A 12 -4.17 1.71 -0.76
N ASP A 13 -4.91 0.60 -0.81
CA ASP A 13 -4.61 -0.64 -0.09
C ASP A 13 -4.16 -1.78 -1.02
N TYR A 14 -3.88 -1.48 -2.29
CA TYR A 14 -3.32 -2.48 -3.17
C TYR A 14 -1.86 -2.76 -2.81
N ALA A 15 -1.63 -3.89 -2.14
CA ALA A 15 -0.30 -4.45 -1.99
C ALA A 15 0.04 -5.28 -3.23
N TRP A 16 1.16 -4.93 -3.88
CA TRP A 16 1.70 -5.59 -5.07
C TRP A 16 1.71 -7.11 -4.89
N MET A 17 1.04 -7.82 -5.79
CA MET A 17 0.86 -9.28 -5.66
C MET A 17 2.08 -10.08 -6.12
N SER A 18 2.97 -9.45 -6.89
CA SER A 18 4.31 -9.98 -7.18
C SER A 18 5.26 -9.43 -6.13
N ALA A 19 5.79 -10.28 -5.26
CA ALA A 19 6.68 -9.88 -4.18
C ALA A 19 7.85 -8.95 -4.63
N GLN A 20 8.19 -8.01 -3.73
CA GLN A 20 9.39 -7.13 -3.66
C GLN A 20 9.29 -5.68 -4.14
N ASN A 21 8.14 -5.17 -4.57
CA ASN A 21 8.01 -3.73 -4.81
C ASN A 21 7.65 -3.00 -3.51
N LEU A 22 8.65 -2.83 -2.65
CA LEU A 22 8.67 -1.86 -1.56
C LEU A 22 9.47 -0.65 -2.04
N ASN A 23 9.00 0.03 -3.07
CA ASN A 23 9.76 1.14 -3.70
C ASN A 23 9.33 2.50 -3.18
N THR A 24 8.18 2.56 -2.49
CA THR A 24 7.63 3.78 -1.92
C THR A 24 7.12 3.54 -0.50
N GLU A 25 7.02 4.61 0.30
CA GLU A 25 6.37 4.55 1.62
C GLU A 25 4.95 4.00 1.52
N ALA A 26 4.21 4.34 0.46
CA ALA A 26 2.84 3.84 0.25
C ALA A 26 2.79 2.31 0.13
N ASP A 27 3.75 1.71 -0.57
CA ASP A 27 3.85 0.24 -0.71
C ASP A 27 4.08 -0.43 0.65
N VAL A 28 4.95 0.17 1.48
CA VAL A 28 5.24 -0.33 2.82
C VAL A 28 4.01 -0.23 3.72
N ILE A 29 3.27 0.88 3.68
CA ILE A 29 2.05 1.05 4.48
C ILE A 29 0.95 0.08 4.04
N ALA A 30 0.78 -0.17 2.74
CA ALA A 30 -0.21 -1.14 2.23
C ALA A 30 0.13 -2.58 2.65
N ALA A 31 1.42 -2.96 2.57
CA ALA A 31 1.89 -4.25 3.07
C ALA A 31 1.71 -4.38 4.59
N ALA A 32 2.06 -3.32 5.35
CA ALA A 32 1.88 -3.29 6.80
C ALA A 32 0.42 -3.41 7.21
N ALA A 33 -0.51 -2.77 6.49
CA ALA A 33 -1.94 -2.89 6.73
C ALA A 33 -2.43 -4.33 6.55
N THR A 34 -1.91 -5.04 5.53
CA THR A 34 -2.26 -6.45 5.27
C THR A 34 -1.78 -7.37 6.40
N ILE A 35 -0.66 -7.06 7.04
CA ILE A 35 -0.12 -7.81 8.19
C ILE A 35 -0.90 -7.44 9.47
N TYR A 36 -1.01 -6.15 9.76
CA TYR A 36 -1.56 -5.62 11.02
C TYR A 36 -3.04 -5.96 11.23
N PHE A 37 -3.84 -5.93 10.16
CA PHE A 37 -5.27 -6.25 10.21
C PHE A 37 -5.59 -7.72 9.88
N ASN A 38 -4.58 -8.60 9.87
CA ASN A 38 -4.79 -10.02 9.62
C ASN A 38 -5.21 -10.73 10.91
N ASP A 39 -6.50 -11.01 11.03
CA ASP A 39 -7.08 -11.73 12.19
C ASP A 39 -6.57 -13.18 12.34
N ASP A 40 -5.92 -13.76 11.32
CA ASP A 40 -5.32 -15.10 11.39
C ASP A 40 -3.92 -15.10 12.04
N LEU A 41 -3.29 -13.93 12.24
CA LEU A 41 -1.98 -13.80 12.87
C LEU A 41 -2.13 -13.46 14.36
N ASP A 42 -1.28 -14.07 15.21
CA ASP A 42 -1.15 -13.63 16.59
C ASP A 42 -0.24 -12.40 16.71
N GLU A 43 -0.32 -11.71 17.85
CA GLU A 43 0.42 -10.46 18.10
C GLU A 43 1.93 -10.62 17.88
N ALA A 44 2.53 -11.73 18.34
CA ALA A 44 3.95 -11.99 18.19
C ALA A 44 4.37 -12.17 16.72
N THR A 45 3.56 -12.91 15.95
CA THR A 45 3.78 -13.13 14.53
C THR A 45 3.58 -11.84 13.74
N THR A 46 2.55 -11.06 14.06
CA THR A 46 2.32 -9.73 13.49
C THR A 46 3.52 -8.81 13.73
N GLU A 47 4.08 -8.80 14.94
CA GLU A 47 5.26 -8.00 15.24
C GLU A 47 6.50 -8.43 14.43
N GLU A 48 6.75 -9.73 14.30
CA GLU A 48 7.88 -10.30 13.54
C GLU A 48 7.78 -9.99 12.03
N GLU A 49 6.57 -10.12 11.47
CA GLU A 49 6.31 -9.83 10.06
C GLU A 49 6.46 -8.32 9.76
N LEU A 50 6.00 -7.44 10.66
CA LEU A 50 6.22 -6.00 10.54
C LEU A 50 7.71 -5.62 10.62
N ASP A 51 8.49 -6.24 11.52
CA ASP A 51 9.93 -5.98 11.62
C ASP A 51 10.68 -6.47 10.37
N SER A 52 10.25 -7.61 9.81
CA SER A 52 10.76 -8.15 8.56
C SER A 52 10.45 -7.21 7.37
N LEU A 53 9.23 -6.67 7.32
CA LEU A 53 8.81 -5.68 6.33
C LEU A 53 9.65 -4.41 6.40
N ILE A 54 9.85 -3.85 7.60
CA ILE A 54 10.68 -2.65 7.81
C ILE A 54 12.13 -2.92 7.41
N THR A 55 12.67 -4.09 7.76
CA THR A 55 14.02 -4.49 7.35
C THR A 55 14.14 -4.58 5.83
N ALA A 56 13.09 -5.01 5.13
CA ALA A 56 13.06 -5.02 3.67
C ALA A 56 12.92 -3.62 3.07
N ALA A 57 12.07 -2.76 3.64
CA ALA A 57 11.89 -1.36 3.23
C ALA A 57 13.20 -0.56 3.36
N ASN A 58 13.92 -0.73 4.47
CA ASN A 58 15.21 -0.09 4.71
C ASN A 58 16.28 -0.48 3.67
N LYS A 59 16.21 -1.67 3.06
CA LYS A 59 17.12 -2.06 1.96
C LYS A 59 16.86 -1.29 0.67
N ASN A 60 15.69 -0.68 0.55
CA ASN A 60 15.27 0.14 -0.58
C ASN A 60 15.30 1.65 -0.23
N ASP A 61 16.07 2.04 0.79
CA ASP A 61 16.21 3.43 1.26
C ASP A 61 14.90 4.10 1.72
N ILE A 62 13.92 3.30 2.17
CA ILE A 62 12.67 3.77 2.77
C ILE A 62 12.80 3.67 4.30
N ASP A 63 13.13 4.79 4.93
CA ASP A 63 13.28 4.90 6.38
C ASP A 63 11.94 5.21 7.05
N LEU A 64 11.28 4.17 7.55
CA LEU A 64 10.03 4.26 8.30
C LEU A 64 10.18 3.54 9.63
N ALA A 65 9.85 4.23 10.73
CA ALA A 65 9.84 3.61 12.03
C ALA A 65 8.54 2.83 12.25
N LYS A 66 8.63 1.67 12.92
CA LYS A 66 7.47 0.86 13.30
C LYS A 66 6.38 1.67 14.04
N PRO A 67 6.70 2.55 15.01
CA PRO A 67 5.69 3.35 15.69
C PRO A 67 4.94 4.29 14.74
N ASP A 68 5.62 4.88 13.76
CA ASP A 68 5.00 5.79 12.78
C ASP A 68 4.06 5.01 11.85
N ILE A 69 4.44 3.78 11.47
CA ILE A 69 3.58 2.87 10.71
C ILE A 69 2.33 2.53 11.52
N ILE A 70 2.48 2.11 12.77
CA ILE A 70 1.36 1.75 13.65
C ILE A 70 0.44 2.95 13.86
N GLU A 71 1.00 4.12 14.21
CA GLU A 71 0.24 5.36 14.39
C GLU A 71 -0.57 5.70 13.12
N ARG A 72 0.01 5.51 11.93
CA ARG A 72 -0.68 5.77 10.66
C ARG A 72 -1.76 4.74 10.33
N LEU A 73 -1.58 3.49 10.74
CA LEU A 73 -2.59 2.44 10.61
C LEU A 73 -3.75 2.65 11.59
N GLU A 74 -3.45 3.07 12.82
CA GLU A 74 -4.45 3.39 13.85
C GLU A 74 -5.21 4.70 13.55
N ASN A 75 -4.55 5.70 12.96
CA ASN A 75 -5.14 6.99 12.58
C ASN A 75 -5.69 7.03 11.15
N ARG A 76 -5.85 5.89 10.47
CA ARG A 76 -6.63 5.87 9.22
C ARG A 76 -8.04 6.37 9.55
N ASP A 77 -8.45 7.46 8.89
CA ASP A 77 -9.61 8.31 9.23
C ASP A 77 -10.97 7.62 9.45
N ASP A 78 -11.12 6.31 9.25
CA ASP A 78 -12.36 5.59 9.56
C ASP A 78 -12.04 4.27 10.27
N VAL A 79 -12.38 4.20 11.55
CA VAL A 79 -12.29 3.04 12.46
C VAL A 79 -13.12 1.82 11.98
N GLU A 80 -13.71 1.85 10.77
CA GLU A 80 -14.58 0.78 10.24
C GLU A 80 -14.06 0.06 8.98
N ASP A 81 -13.12 0.60 8.20
CA ASP A 81 -12.71 -0.05 6.95
C ASP A 81 -11.36 -0.77 7.10
N ALA A 82 -11.45 -2.06 7.42
CA ALA A 82 -10.40 -3.04 7.18
C ALA A 82 -9.79 -2.85 5.76
N PRO A 83 -8.53 -3.27 5.52
CA PRO A 83 -7.93 -3.21 4.19
C PRO A 83 -8.90 -3.69 3.12
N VAL A 84 -9.05 -2.91 2.04
CA VAL A 84 -10.07 -3.21 1.02
C VAL A 84 -9.87 -4.63 0.49
N PRO A 85 -10.83 -5.55 0.72
CA PRO A 85 -10.69 -6.92 0.25
C PRO A 85 -10.95 -6.95 -1.25
N TYR A 86 -9.91 -7.20 -2.04
CA TYR A 86 -10.04 -7.32 -3.49
C TYR A 86 -10.43 -8.73 -3.90
N SER A 87 -11.42 -8.83 -4.78
CA SER A 87 -11.73 -10.08 -5.47
C SER A 87 -10.59 -10.51 -6.40
N TRP A 88 -10.51 -11.80 -6.73
CA TRP A 88 -9.53 -12.32 -7.69
C TRP A 88 -9.54 -11.60 -9.04
N VAL A 89 -10.72 -11.11 -9.46
CA VAL A 89 -10.87 -10.33 -10.70
C VAL A 89 -10.17 -8.97 -10.58
N HIS A 90 -10.40 -8.23 -9.49
CA HIS A 90 -9.74 -6.94 -9.24
C HIS A 90 -8.22 -7.11 -9.12
N LEU A 91 -7.80 -8.14 -8.38
CA LEU A 91 -6.40 -8.52 -8.22
C LEU A 91 -5.72 -8.82 -9.58
N ASN A 92 -6.40 -9.55 -10.46
CA ASN A 92 -5.89 -9.83 -11.80
C ASN A 92 -5.83 -8.57 -12.68
N GLU A 93 -6.80 -7.66 -12.56
CA GLU A 93 -6.79 -6.37 -13.26
C GLU A 93 -5.63 -5.48 -12.81
N PHE A 94 -5.39 -5.34 -11.51
CA PHE A 94 -4.24 -4.59 -11.00
C PHE A 94 -2.92 -5.17 -11.46
N ARG A 95 -2.81 -6.50 -11.54
CA ARG A 95 -1.63 -7.17 -12.09
C ARG A 95 -1.39 -6.82 -13.56
N LEU A 96 -2.43 -6.62 -14.36
CA LEU A 96 -2.28 -6.17 -15.75
C LEU A 96 -1.78 -4.72 -15.80
N PHE A 97 -2.30 -3.83 -14.96
CA PHE A 97 -1.79 -2.47 -14.87
C PHE A 97 -0.33 -2.42 -14.39
N GLU A 98 0.03 -3.30 -13.46
CA GLU A 98 1.40 -3.46 -12.93
C GLU A 98 2.36 -3.84 -14.04
N LEU A 99 2.03 -4.87 -14.83
CA LEU A 99 2.81 -5.31 -15.99
C LEU A 99 3.01 -4.21 -17.05
N HIS A 100 2.18 -3.16 -17.03
CA HIS A 100 2.25 -2.05 -17.94
C HIS A 100 2.84 -0.76 -17.32
N ASN A 101 3.36 -0.82 -16.08
CA ASN A 101 3.88 0.33 -15.32
C ASN A 101 2.87 1.47 -15.23
N ARG A 102 1.62 1.13 -14.88
CA ARG A 102 0.48 2.07 -14.80
C ARG A 102 -0.08 2.14 -13.38
N CYS A 103 0.77 1.90 -12.40
CA CYS A 103 0.38 1.69 -11.02
C CYS A 103 1.12 2.65 -10.11
N PHE A 104 0.36 3.46 -9.39
CA PHE A 104 0.86 4.37 -8.38
C PHE A 104 0.02 4.17 -7.11
N ALA A 105 0.66 3.71 -6.04
CA ALA A 105 0.04 3.52 -4.75
C ALA A 105 0.14 4.80 -3.92
N TRP A 106 -0.85 5.04 -3.05
CA TRP A 106 -0.80 6.09 -2.04
C TRP A 106 -1.36 5.54 -0.73
N SER A 107 -0.96 6.10 0.40
CA SER A 107 -1.46 5.67 1.71
C SER A 107 -2.18 6.77 2.49
N SER A 108 -2.12 8.01 2.01
CA SER A 108 -2.74 9.20 2.63
C SER A 108 -3.34 10.13 1.58
N PRO A 109 -4.25 11.04 1.97
CA PRO A 109 -4.77 12.06 1.07
C PRO A 109 -3.70 12.95 0.46
N ASP A 110 -2.65 13.28 1.20
CA ASP A 110 -1.54 14.10 0.69
C ASP A 110 -0.68 13.30 -0.30
N GLY A 111 -0.36 12.03 0.01
CA GLY A 111 0.34 11.16 -0.93
C GLY A 111 -0.43 10.92 -2.22
N LEU A 112 -1.78 10.92 -2.18
CA LEU A 112 -2.59 10.87 -3.40
C LEU A 112 -2.38 12.14 -4.25
N ARG A 113 -2.34 13.32 -3.63
CA ARG A 113 -2.12 14.58 -4.36
C ARG A 113 -0.73 14.61 -4.99
N ASP A 114 0.29 14.18 -4.25
CA ASP A 114 1.66 14.11 -4.75
C ASP A 114 1.75 13.16 -5.96
N VAL A 115 1.15 11.97 -5.87
CA VAL A 115 1.09 11.01 -6.98
C VAL A 115 0.37 11.59 -8.19
N VAL A 116 -0.74 12.31 -7.99
CA VAL A 116 -1.50 12.93 -9.09
C VAL A 116 -0.65 13.98 -9.82
N ASP A 117 0.22 14.71 -9.12
CA ASP A 117 1.14 15.67 -9.72
C ASP A 117 2.25 15.00 -10.55
N GLU A 118 2.55 13.71 -10.30
CA GLU A 118 3.53 12.92 -11.07
C GLU A 118 2.95 12.27 -12.34
N VAL A 119 1.63 12.32 -12.52
CA VAL A 119 0.96 11.78 -13.70
C VAL A 119 1.13 12.73 -14.91
N PRO A 120 1.62 12.25 -16.08
CA PRO A 120 1.88 13.07 -17.26
C PRO A 120 0.64 13.65 -17.96
#